data_AF-A0A2U3Q6N4-F1
#
_entry.id   AF-A0A2U3Q6N4-F1
#
_cell.length_a   1.000
_cell.length_b   1.000
_cell.length_c   1.000
_cell.angle_alpha   90.00
_cell.angle_beta   90.00
_cell.angle_gamma   90.00
#
_symmetry.space_group_name_H-M   'P 1'
#
loop_
_entity.id
_entity.type
_entity.pdbx_description
1 polymer ?
#
loop_
_entity_poly.entity_id
_entity_poly.type
_entity_poly.pdbx_seq_one_letter_code
_entity_poly.pdbx_strand_id
1 'polypeptide(L)' 'MSVKAMMATILHNQLTLRGVHSLTPSDYEEIVEHLLEQLRELELSLAARELDGRQEPK' A
#
# COMPACT_ATOMS: atom_id res chain seq x y z
N MET A 1 -7.82 15.03 -6.76
CA MET A 1 -6.73 14.07 -6.99
C MET A 1 -6.82 13.05 -5.85
N SER A 2 -7.03 11.76 -6.14
CA SER A 2 -7.15 10.73 -5.09
C SER A 2 -5.77 10.35 -4.56
N VAL A 3 -5.71 9.83 -3.32
CA VAL A 3 -4.46 9.34 -2.71
C VAL A 3 -3.83 8.24 -3.60
N LYS A 4 -4.64 7.33 -4.15
CA LYS A 4 -4.20 6.29 -5.10
C LYS A 4 -3.50 6.89 -6.33
N ALA A 5 -4.12 7.88 -6.98
CA ALA A 5 -3.54 8.52 -8.17
C ALA A 5 -2.24 9.28 -7.86
N MET A 6 -2.16 9.93 -6.68
CA MET A 6 -0.95 10.59 -6.22
C MET A 6 0.19 9.58 -5.99
N MET A 7 -0.10 8.46 -5.34
CA MET A 7 0.88 7.39 -5.11
C MET A 7 1.34 6.73 -6.41
N ALA A 8 0.43 6.49 -7.36
CA ALA A 8 0.76 5.93 -8.67
C ALA A 8 1.69 6.87 -9.46
N THR A 9 1.43 8.18 -9.39
CA THR A 9 2.30 9.20 -10.00
C THR A 9 3.69 9.22 -9.37
N ILE A 10 3.78 9.11 -8.04
CA ILE A 10 5.07 9.02 -7.35
C ILE A 10 5.83 7.76 -7.78
N LEU A 11 5.15 6.61 -7.82
CA LEU A 11 5.75 5.34 -8.23
C LEU A 11 6.27 5.41 -9.67
N HIS A 12 5.47 5.97 -10.58
CA HIS A 12 5.86 6.21 -11.96
C HIS A 12 7.14 7.04 -12.07
N ASN A 13 7.20 8.17 -11.37
CA ASN A 13 8.38 9.04 -11.38
C ASN A 13 9.62 8.32 -10.83
N GLN A 14 9.47 7.58 -9.73
CA GLN A 14 10.57 6.85 -9.11
C GLN A 14 11.12 5.72 -9.99
N LEU A 15 10.26 4.98 -10.68
CA LEU A 15 10.68 3.90 -11.57
C LEU A 15 11.28 4.43 -12.86
N THR A 16 10.73 5.52 -13.41
CA THR A 16 11.28 6.23 -14.57
C THR A 16 12.70 6.75 -14.28
N LEU A 17 12.95 7.32 -13.10
CA LEU A 17 14.28 7.76 -12.68
C LEU A 17 15.30 6.61 -12.59
N ARG A 18 14.84 5.36 -12.46
CA ARG A 18 15.66 4.15 -12.43
C ARG A 18 15.75 3.44 -13.78
N GLY A 19 15.25 4.06 -14.86
CA GLY A 19 15.29 3.53 -16.21
C GLY A 19 14.20 2.50 -16.53
N VAL A 20 13.17 2.37 -15.68
CA VAL A 20 12.05 1.48 -15.95
C VAL A 20 10.97 2.25 -16.72
N HIS A 21 10.76 1.84 -17.96
CA HIS A 21 9.80 2.48 -18.88
C HIS A 21 8.82 1.49 -19.51
N SER A 22 8.87 0.21 -19.11
CA SER A 22 8.02 -0.85 -19.67
C SER A 22 6.60 -0.87 -19.11
N LEU A 23 6.35 -0.15 -18.01
CA LEU A 23 5.07 -0.13 -17.31
C LEU A 23 4.19 1.02 -17.80
N THR A 24 2.92 0.68 -18.04
CA THR A 24 1.83 1.58 -18.39
C THR A 24 1.27 2.29 -17.16
N PRO A 25 0.54 3.41 -17.33
CA PRO A 25 -0.14 4.09 -16.23
C PRO A 25 -1.03 3.18 -15.36
N SER A 26 -1.77 2.25 -15.99
CA SER A 26 -2.62 1.29 -15.27
C SER A 26 -1.81 0.35 -14.38
N ASP A 27 -0.62 -0.08 -14.81
CA ASP A 27 0.24 -0.96 -14.01
C ASP A 27 0.60 -0.29 -12.66
N TYR A 28 0.87 1.02 -12.68
CA TYR A 28 1.17 1.76 -11.45
C TYR A 28 -0.06 1.87 -10.54
N GLU A 29 -1.25 2.02 -11.10
CA GLU A 29 -2.50 2.06 -10.33
C GLU A 29 -2.80 0.71 -9.67
N GLU A 30 -2.61 -0.39 -10.39
CA GLU A 30 -2.79 -1.77 -9.89
C GLU A 30 -1.77 -2.09 -8.79
N ILE A 31 -0.49 -1.73 -8.98
CA ILE A 31 0.54 -1.93 -7.95
C ILE A 31 0.17 -1.17 -6.68
N VAL A 32 -0.26 0.08 -6.79
CA VAL A 32 -0.64 0.90 -5.64
C VAL A 32 -1.88 0.35 -4.95
N GLU A 33 -2.86 -0.15 -5.69
CA GLU A 33 -4.04 -0.80 -5.13
C GLU A 33 -3.66 -2.00 -4.27
N HIS A 34 -2.83 -2.89 -4.83
CA HIS A 34 -2.37 -4.07 -4.12
C HIS A 34 -1.61 -3.72 -2.83
N LEU A 35 -0.75 -2.69 -2.87
CA LEU A 35 -0.03 -2.23 -1.68
C LEU A 35 -0.97 -1.68 -0.61
N LEU A 36 -2.01 -0.94 -1.00
CA LEU A 36 -3.00 -0.40 -0.05
C LEU A 36 -3.83 -1.51 0.59
N GLU A 37 -4.18 -2.55 -0.17
CA GLU A 37 -4.86 -3.73 0.37
C GLU A 37 -4.00 -4.46 1.40
N GLN A 38 -2.73 -4.73 1.07
CA GLN A 38 -1.79 -5.36 2.00
C GLN A 38 -1.57 -4.54 3.27
N LEU A 39 -1.47 -3.21 3.15
CA LEU A 39 -1.36 -2.32 4.30
C LEU A 39 -2.60 -2.39 5.19
N ARG A 40 -3.79 -2.41 4.59
CA ARG A 40 -5.05 -2.54 5.33
C ARG A 40 -5.14 -3.87 6.07
N GLU A 41 -4.75 -4.97 5.41
CA GLU A 41 -4.71 -6.29 6.05
C GLU A 41 -3.72 -6.34 7.21
N LEU A 42 -2.56 -5.70 7.05
CA LEU A 42 -1.56 -5.57 8.11
C LEU A 42 -2.10 -4.76 9.30
N GLU A 43 -2.72 -3.60 9.05
CA GLU A 43 -3.32 -2.76 10.09
C GLU A 43 -4.41 -3.52 10.88
N LEU A 44 -5.26 -4.28 10.18
CA LEU A 44 -6.28 -5.13 10.82
C LEU A 44 -5.63 -6.23 11.67
N SER A 45 -4.60 -6.88 11.14
CA SER A 45 -3.88 -7.94 11.87
C SER A 45 -3.19 -7.41 13.12
N LEU A 46 -2.61 -6.21 13.05
CA LEU A 46 -1.98 -5.54 14.19
C LEU A 46 -3.01 -5.12 15.23
N ALA A 47 -4.14 -4.54 14.82
CA ALA A 47 -5.22 -4.18 15.72
C ALA A 47 -5.81 -5.40 16.44
N ALA A 48 -6.00 -6.52 15.73
CA ALA A 48 -6.47 -7.77 16.34
C ALA A 48 -5.53 -8.27 17.44
N ARG A 49 -4.21 -8.21 17.22
CA ARG A 49 -3.20 -8.58 18.22
C ARG A 49 -3.18 -7.64 19.42
N GLU A 50 -3.39 -6.34 19.21
CA GLU A 50 -3.47 -5.36 20.28
C GLU A 50 -4.70 -5.59 21.18
N LEU A 51 -5.83 -6.00 20.59
CA LEU A 51 -7.03 -6.36 21.34
C LEU A 51 -6.83 -7.64 22.16
N ASP A 52 -6.17 -8.65 21.60
CA ASP A 52 -5.86 -9.92 22.29
C ASP A 52 -4.87 -9.70 23.45
N GLY A 53 -3.85 -8.86 23.25
CA GLY A 53 -2.90 -8.48 24.31
C GLY A 53 -3.49 -7.63 25.45
N ARG A 54 -4.72 -7.10 25.30
CA ARG A 54 -5.47 -6.43 26.37
C ARG A 54 -6.40 -7.37 27.13
N GLN A 55 -6.55 -8.62 26.70
CA GLN A 55 -7.29 -9.67 27.41
C GLN A 55 -6.34 -10.53 28.27
N GLU A 56 -5.53 -9.92 29.13
CA GLU A 56 -5.03 -10.62 30.32
C GLU A 56 -5.99 -10.33 31.49
N PRO A 57 -6.85 -11.28 31.89
CA PRO A 57 -7.56 -11.18 33.15
C PRO A 57 -6.60 -11.51 34.30
N LYS A 58 -6.42 -10.55 35.23
CA LYS A 58 -6.04 -10.86 36.61
C LYS A 58 -7.28 -11.17 37.43
#